data_AF-A0A2W4Q0B5-F1
#
_entry.id   AF-A0A2W4Q0B5-F1
#
_cell.length_a   1.000
_cell.length_b   1.000
_cell.length_c   1.000
_cell.angle_alpha   90.00
_cell.angle_beta   90.00
_cell.angle_gamma   90.00
#
_symmetry.space_group_name_H-M   'P 1'
#
loop_
_entity.id
_entity.type
_entity.pdbx_description
1 polymer ?
#
loop_
_entity_poly.entity_id
_entity_poly.type
_entity_poly.pdbx_seq_one_letter_code
_entity_poly.pdbx_strand_id
1 'polypeptide(L)'
;MSNAVAQYWRRYRALPTLPRELVTLGLMLLVGLTLLPLAIWFAGQAFLGEYVRDPSGSPVGGFGSLWLDYARGILTGSFGHWVAFLGPWVLLMAARGMLALRRHERRTARPVEHDINQPLA
;
A
#
# COMPACT_ATOMS: atom_id res chain seq x y z
N MET A 1 7.13 26.57 3.08
CA MET A 1 6.36 25.32 2.95
C MET A 1 6.50 24.51 4.24
N SER A 2 5.91 25.05 5.32
CA SER A 2 4.76 24.50 6.07
C SER A 2 5.08 23.29 6.96
N ASN A 3 5.38 23.61 8.23
CA ASN A 3 5.45 22.72 9.40
C ASN A 3 4.24 21.79 9.60
N ALA A 4 3.17 21.94 8.81
CA ALA A 4 1.96 21.14 8.88
C ALA A 4 2.22 19.66 8.60
N VAL A 5 3.01 19.31 7.57
CA VAL A 5 3.32 17.91 7.24
C VAL A 5 4.07 17.23 8.39
N ALA A 6 5.05 17.93 8.95
CA ALA A 6 5.82 17.45 10.10
C ALA A 6 4.96 17.34 11.37
N GLN A 7 3.93 18.19 11.55
CA GLN A 7 2.98 18.10 12.66
C GLN A 7 2.00 16.94 12.46
N TYR A 8 1.47 16.73 11.26
CA TYR A 8 0.61 15.58 10.93
C TYR A 8 1.37 14.26 11.13
N TRP A 9 2.63 14.19 10.70
CA TRP A 9 3.48 13.02 10.88
C TRP A 9 3.74 12.70 12.37
N ARG A 10 3.95 13.73 13.19
CA ARG A 10 4.11 13.58 14.64
C ARG A 10 2.83 13.09 15.31
N ARG A 11 1.66 13.67 14.94
CA ARG A 11 0.35 13.20 15.41
C ARG A 11 0.07 11.75 15.01
N TYR A 12 0.38 11.39 13.77
CA TYR A 12 0.24 10.03 13.27
C TYR A 12 1.08 9.01 14.07
N ARG A 13 2.32 9.38 14.42
CA ARG A 13 3.19 8.53 15.26
C ARG A 13 2.75 8.46 16.71
N ALA A 14 2.10 9.50 17.23
CA ALA A 14 1.59 9.57 18.59
C ALA A 14 0.27 8.80 18.81
N LEU A 15 -0.40 8.36 17.73
CA LEU A 15 -1.62 7.56 17.83
C LEU A 15 -1.33 6.16 18.40
N PRO A 16 -2.28 5.58 19.16
CA PRO A 16 -2.21 4.19 19.59
C PRO A 16 -2.16 3.25 18.38
N THR A 17 -1.65 2.04 18.58
CA THR A 17 -1.40 1.09 17.48
C THR A 17 -2.64 0.84 16.62
N LEU A 18 -3.81 0.60 17.23
CA LEU A 18 -5.02 0.23 16.50
C LEU A 18 -5.57 1.36 15.59
N PRO A 19 -5.80 2.61 16.07
CA PRO A 19 -6.18 3.72 15.21
C PRO A 19 -5.18 3.99 14.08
N ARG A 20 -3.89 3.83 14.35
CA ARG A 20 -2.84 4.04 13.36
C ARG A 20 -2.91 3.00 12.23
N GLU A 21 -3.13 1.73 12.57
CA GLU A 21 -3.30 0.69 11.56
C GLU A 21 -4.61 0.87 10.77
N LEU A 22 -5.70 1.33 11.39
CA LEU A 22 -6.95 1.66 10.67
C LEU A 22 -6.78 2.82 9.69
N VAL A 23 -6.06 3.88 10.08
CA VAL A 23 -5.71 4.98 9.17
C VAL A 23 -4.83 4.46 8.03
N THR A 24 -3.85 3.60 8.32
CA THR A 24 -3.00 2.98 7.29
C THR A 24 -3.84 2.18 6.31
N LEU A 25 -4.74 1.34 6.82
CA LEU A 25 -5.64 0.52 6.02
C LEU A 25 -6.50 1.43 5.13
N GLY A 26 -7.18 2.42 5.70
CA GLY A 26 -8.00 3.37 4.95
C GLY A 26 -7.23 4.09 3.84
N LEU A 27 -6.01 4.54 4.13
CA LEU A 27 -5.14 5.17 3.11
C LEU A 27 -4.74 4.19 2.00
N MET A 28 -4.40 2.95 2.34
CA MET A 28 -4.03 1.95 1.34
C MET A 28 -5.22 1.50 0.49
N LEU A 29 -6.41 1.40 1.08
CA LEU A 29 -7.64 1.14 0.32
C LEU A 29 -7.96 2.31 -0.61
N LEU A 30 -7.77 3.55 -0.17
CA LEU A 30 -7.94 4.72 -1.02
C LEU A 30 -6.96 4.70 -2.20
N VAL A 31 -5.70 4.35 -1.95
CA VAL A 31 -4.68 4.14 -3.00
C VAL A 31 -5.13 3.03 -3.97
N GLY A 32 -5.59 1.88 -3.45
CA GLY A 32 -6.08 0.76 -4.26
C GLY A 32 -7.34 1.08 -5.09
N LEU A 33 -8.17 2.02 -4.64
CA LEU A 33 -9.38 2.45 -5.35
C LEU A 33 -9.13 3.56 -6.37
N THR A 34 -8.08 4.37 -6.17
CA THR A 34 -7.85 5.60 -6.96
C THR A 34 -6.59 5.53 -7.80
N LEU A 35 -5.43 5.33 -7.18
CA LEU A 35 -4.14 5.30 -7.87
C LEU A 35 -3.96 4.03 -8.69
N LEU A 36 -4.49 2.90 -8.22
CA LEU A 36 -4.34 1.63 -8.93
C LEU A 36 -5.09 1.63 -10.27
N PRO A 37 -6.38 2.01 -10.38
CA PRO A 37 -7.06 2.11 -11.67
C PRO A 37 -6.40 3.13 -12.60
N LEU A 38 -5.89 4.24 -12.04
CA LEU A 38 -5.14 5.24 -12.79
C LEU A 38 -3.85 4.65 -13.38
N ALA A 39 -3.09 3.91 -12.56
CA ALA A 39 -1.87 3.25 -13.00
C ALA A 39 -2.14 2.17 -14.06
N ILE A 40 -3.20 1.38 -13.88
CA ILE A 40 -3.64 0.37 -14.87
C ILE A 40 -4.03 1.06 -16.18
N TRP A 41 -4.75 2.17 -16.13
CA TRP A 41 -5.12 2.94 -17.32
C TRP A 41 -3.88 3.46 -18.07
N PHE A 42 -2.95 4.11 -17.38
CA PHE A 42 -1.72 4.61 -18.00
C PHE A 42 -0.83 3.49 -18.54
N ALA A 43 -0.68 2.40 -17.79
CA ALA A 43 0.05 1.23 -18.26
C ALA A 43 -0.63 0.63 -19.50
N GLY A 44 -1.96 0.53 -19.48
CA GLY A 44 -2.74 0.08 -20.62
C GLY A 44 -2.49 0.94 -21.86
N GLN A 45 -2.55 2.25 -21.73
CA GLN A 45 -2.26 3.19 -22.81
C GLN A 45 -0.82 3.05 -23.34
N ALA A 46 0.15 2.86 -22.43
CA ALA A 46 1.56 2.76 -22.79
C ALA A 46 1.93 1.43 -23.47
N PHE A 47 1.31 0.31 -23.06
CA PHE A 47 1.69 -1.04 -23.52
C PHE A 47 0.73 -1.63 -24.56
N LEU A 48 -0.56 -1.31 -24.49
CA LEU A 48 -1.62 -1.89 -25.34
C LEU A 48 -2.18 -0.89 -26.37
N GLY A 49 -1.82 0.40 -26.27
CA GLY A 49 -2.29 1.45 -27.16
C GLY A 49 -3.62 2.06 -26.70
N GLU A 50 -4.32 2.72 -27.62
CA GLU A 50 -5.45 3.61 -27.30
C GLU A 50 -6.68 2.85 -26.77
N TYR A 51 -6.82 2.79 -25.44
CA TYR A 51 -7.93 2.13 -24.72
C TYR A 51 -9.33 2.73 -24.96
N VAL A 52 -9.44 3.75 -25.82
CA VAL A 52 -10.68 4.48 -26.12
C VAL A 52 -11.46 3.80 -27.25
N ARG A 53 -10.81 2.95 -28.04
CA ARG A 53 -11.39 2.34 -29.25
C ARG A 53 -11.34 0.82 -29.14
N ASP A 54 -12.50 0.18 -29.21
CA ASP A 54 -12.59 -1.24 -29.55
C ASP A 54 -11.95 -1.44 -30.95
N PRO A 55 -11.27 -2.57 -31.25
CA PRO A 55 -10.92 -2.98 -32.62
C PRO A 55 -12.02 -2.72 -33.67
N SER A 56 -13.30 -2.72 -33.27
CA SER A 56 -14.46 -2.39 -34.11
C SER A 56 -14.70 -0.89 -34.38
N GLY A 57 -13.93 0.02 -33.77
CA GLY A 57 -14.07 1.47 -33.91
C GLY A 57 -15.15 2.12 -33.02
N SER A 58 -15.81 1.35 -32.17
CA SER A 58 -16.85 1.84 -31.27
C SER A 58 -16.25 2.51 -30.01
N PRO A 59 -16.75 3.68 -29.54
CA PRO A 59 -16.23 4.40 -28.38
C PRO A 59 -16.71 3.79 -27.05
N VAL A 60 -16.50 2.49 -26.87
CA VAL A 60 -16.95 1.74 -25.69
C VAL A 60 -15.89 1.79 -24.56
N GLY A 61 -14.67 2.23 -24.88
CA GLY A 61 -13.54 2.27 -23.96
C GLY A 61 -13.28 3.66 -23.36
N GLY A 62 -12.80 3.71 -22.13
CA GLY A 62 -12.51 4.95 -21.42
C GLY A 62 -12.06 4.73 -19.98
N PHE A 63 -11.44 5.74 -19.36
CA PHE A 63 -11.03 5.65 -17.95
C PHE A 63 -12.24 5.38 -17.04
N GLY A 64 -13.39 6.01 -17.35
CA GLY A 64 -14.63 5.82 -16.60
C GLY A 64 -15.18 4.39 -16.72
N SER A 65 -15.13 3.76 -17.89
CA SER A 65 -15.58 2.37 -18.04
C SER A 65 -14.66 1.39 -17.33
N LEU A 66 -13.33 1.58 -17.43
CA LEU A 66 -12.35 0.80 -16.66
C LEU A 66 -12.60 0.91 -15.15
N TRP A 67 -12.80 2.13 -14.65
CA TRP A 67 -13.04 2.35 -13.22
C TRP A 67 -14.33 1.69 -12.75
N LEU A 68 -15.42 1.83 -13.54
CA LEU A 68 -16.70 1.18 -13.26
C LEU A 68 -16.60 -0.34 -13.28
N ASP A 69 -15.89 -0.92 -14.25
CA ASP A 69 -15.68 -2.36 -14.33
C ASP A 69 -14.83 -2.87 -13.17
N TYR A 70 -13.81 -2.11 -12.77
CA TYR A 70 -12.99 -2.42 -11.60
C TYR A 70 -13.82 -2.39 -10.31
N ALA A 71 -14.61 -1.34 -10.09
CA ALA A 71 -15.49 -1.21 -8.95
C ALA A 71 -16.56 -2.30 -8.93
N ARG A 72 -17.19 -2.59 -10.09
CA ARG A 72 -18.13 -3.68 -10.25
C ARG A 72 -17.48 -5.03 -9.91
N GLY A 73 -16.26 -5.27 -10.39
CA GLY A 73 -15.50 -6.48 -10.09
C GLY A 73 -15.24 -6.68 -8.59
N ILE A 74 -14.95 -5.61 -7.85
CA ILE A 74 -14.82 -5.67 -6.38
C ILE A 74 -16.17 -6.03 -5.75
N LEU A 75 -17.24 -5.33 -6.15
CA LEU A 75 -18.59 -5.52 -5.58
C LEU A 75 -19.19 -6.89 -5.89
N THR A 76 -18.86 -7.48 -7.04
CA THR A 76 -19.28 -8.84 -7.40
C THR A 76 -18.45 -9.94 -6.72
N GLY A 77 -17.45 -9.57 -5.91
CA GLY A 77 -16.62 -10.54 -5.20
C GLY A 77 -15.55 -11.20 -6.07
N SER A 78 -15.19 -10.61 -7.21
CA SER A 78 -14.16 -11.18 -8.09
C SER A 78 -12.81 -11.22 -7.37
N PHE A 79 -12.24 -12.42 -7.25
CA PHE A 79 -10.98 -12.64 -6.56
C PHE A 79 -9.84 -11.76 -7.12
N GLY A 80 -9.70 -11.69 -8.45
CA GLY A 80 -8.64 -10.88 -9.08
C GLY A 80 -8.75 -9.39 -8.73
N HIS A 81 -9.97 -8.85 -8.70
CA HIS A 81 -10.22 -7.46 -8.33
C HIS A 81 -9.92 -7.19 -6.85
N TRP A 82 -10.26 -8.13 -5.97
CA TRP A 82 -9.92 -8.05 -4.54
C TRP A 82 -8.41 -8.12 -4.28
N VAL A 83 -7.69 -8.98 -5.00
CA VAL A 83 -6.22 -9.05 -4.92
C VAL A 83 -5.59 -7.74 -5.38
N ALA A 84 -6.07 -7.17 -6.49
CA ALA A 84 -5.61 -5.88 -6.98
C ALA A 84 -5.90 -4.75 -5.97
N PHE A 85 -7.12 -4.73 -5.42
CA PHE A 85 -7.58 -3.72 -4.47
C PHE A 85 -6.84 -3.75 -3.13
N LEU A 86 -6.63 -4.94 -2.56
CA LEU A 86 -5.91 -5.13 -1.30
C LEU A 86 -4.39 -5.15 -1.47
N GLY A 87 -3.91 -5.32 -2.71
CA GLY A 87 -2.49 -5.46 -3.05
C GLY A 87 -1.59 -4.40 -2.39
N PRO A 88 -1.89 -3.09 -2.49
CA PRO A 88 -1.09 -2.05 -1.85
C PRO A 88 -0.95 -2.23 -0.33
N TRP A 89 -2.04 -2.59 0.34
CA TRP A 89 -2.04 -2.82 1.78
C TRP A 89 -1.23 -4.06 2.16
N VAL A 90 -1.44 -5.17 1.45
CA VAL A 90 -0.71 -6.43 1.67
C VAL A 90 0.79 -6.23 1.44
N LEU A 91 1.18 -5.52 0.38
CA LEU A 91 2.57 -5.22 0.05
C LEU A 91 3.24 -4.38 1.15
N LEU A 92 2.53 -3.37 1.66
CA LEU A 92 3.02 -2.56 2.78
C LEU A 92 3.22 -3.42 4.04
N MET A 93 2.29 -4.31 4.36
CA MET A 93 2.41 -5.21 5.50
C MET A 93 3.58 -6.19 5.34
N ALA A 94 3.75 -6.78 4.16
CA ALA A 94 4.87 -7.66 3.86
C ALA A 94 6.21 -6.92 4.01
N ALA A 95 6.32 -5.69 3.49
CA ALA A 95 7.52 -4.87 3.65
C ALA A 95 7.80 -4.54 5.12
N ARG A 96 6.78 -4.18 5.91
CA ARG A 96 6.92 -3.94 7.35
C ARG A 96 7.35 -5.19 8.10
N GLY A 97 6.77 -6.34 7.77
CA GLY A 97 7.13 -7.64 8.35
C GLY A 97 8.60 -8.00 8.07
N MET A 98 9.03 -7.84 6.82
CA MET A 98 10.43 -8.07 6.41
C MET A 98 11.41 -7.16 7.17
N LEU A 99 11.08 -5.87 7.30
CA LEU A 99 11.90 -4.93 8.07
C LEU A 99 11.92 -5.26 9.57
N ALA A 100 10.80 -5.71 10.12
CA ALA A 100 10.71 -6.13 11.52
C ALA A 100 11.56 -7.37 11.78
N LEU A 101 11.52 -8.36 10.88
CA LEU A 101 12.32 -9.58 10.95
C LEU A 101 13.82 -9.24 10.92
N ARG A 102 14.26 -8.43 9.94
CA ARG A 102 15.65 -7.95 9.85
C ARG A 102 16.11 -7.19 11.10
N ARG A 103 15.22 -6.45 11.76
CA ARG A 103 15.53 -5.74 13.01
C ARG A 103 15.66 -6.70 14.19
N HIS A 104 14.86 -7.77 14.21
CA HIS A 104 14.94 -8.81 15.22
C HIS A 104 16.28 -9.55 15.13
N GLU A 105 16.66 -10.01 13.93
CA GLU A 105 17.95 -10.67 13.66
C GLU A 105 19.14 -9.82 14.15
N ARG A 106 19.14 -8.52 13.86
CA ARG A 106 20.21 -7.60 14.31
C ARG A 106 20.31 -7.44 15.83
N ARG A 107 19.20 -7.57 16.57
CA ARG A 107 19.20 -7.49 18.03
C ARG A 107 19.76 -8.77 18.64
N THR A 108 19.39 -9.91 18.09
CA THR A 108 19.89 -11.23 18.53
C THR A 108 21.37 -11.41 18.19
N ALA A 109 21.84 -10.84 17.08
CA ALA A 109 23.24 -10.89 16.67
C ALA A 109 24.16 -9.90 17.41
N ARG A 110 23.64 -8.99 18.26
CA ARG A 110 24.50 -8.20 19.14
C ARG A 110 25.03 -9.14 20.22
N PRO A 111 26.35 -9.34 20.33
CA PRO A 111 26.91 -10.05 21.47
C PRO A 111 26.46 -9.29 22.72
N VAL A 112 25.94 -10.00 23.72
CA VAL A 112 25.80 -9.44 25.06
C VAL A 112 27.24 -9.19 25.51
N GLU A 113 27.69 -7.95 25.37
CA GLU A 113 28.95 -7.50 25.95
C GLU A 113 28.77 -7.66 27.46
N HIS A 114 29.26 -8.79 27.96
CA HIS A 114 29.29 -9.10 29.38
C HIS A 114 30.19 -8.03 29.97
N ASP A 115 29.58 -7.04 30.63
CA ASP A 115 30.27 -5.95 31.28
C ASP A 115 31.12 -6.55 32.40
N ILE A 116 32.38 -6.84 32.06
CA ILE A 116 33.42 -7.37 32.94
C ILE A 116 33.72 -6.45 34.14
N ASN A 117 33.05 -5.29 34.22
CA ASN A 117 33.15 -4.35 35.34
C ASN A 117 31.95 -4.39 36.29
N GLN A 118 31.03 -5.35 36.20
CA GLN A 118 30.02 -5.50 37.25
C GLN A 118 30.69 -5.97 38.55
N PRO A 119 30.71 -5.16 39.63
CA PRO A 119 31.30 -5.60 40.90
C PRO A 119 30.45 -6.74 41.45
N LEU A 120 31.12 -7.84 41.81
CA LEU A 120 30.53 -8.94 42.57
C LEU A 120 30.04 -8.36 43.90
N ALA A 121 28.72 -8.34 44.09
CA ALA A 121 28.06 -8.00 45.34
C ALA A 121 28.25 -9.12 46.37
#